data_AF-A0A355X7M8-F1
#
_entry.id   AF-A0A355X7M8-F1
#
_cell.length_a   1.000
_cell.length_b   1.000
_cell.length_c   1.000
_cell.angle_alpha   90.00
_cell.angle_beta   90.00
_cell.angle_gamma   90.00
#
_symmetry.space_group_name_H-M   'P 1'
#
loop_
_entity.id
_entity.type
_entity.pdbx_description
1 polymer ?
#
loop_
_entity_poly.entity_id
_entity_poly.type
_entity_poly.pdbx_seq_one_letter_code
_entity_poly.pdbx_strand_id
1 'polypeptide(L)'
;MADNQREMERREKRARKDRRHKRVIWILIAVIVLALIIMKVCEININSVKDHFTDAEGKFTLTDGVTQDNFPYNIDSSQNVSLVNINNQLGILTPSSFTVLNSKDAVSEYVFEHGYSNPVLETAGIYSLVYDQGAKAYRLDTAGGAVYD
;
A
#
# COMPACT_ATOMS: atom_id res chain seq x y z
N MET A 1 -9.91 26.81 -65.22
CA MET A 1 -10.58 27.20 -63.95
C MET A 1 -10.73 26.05 -62.95
N ALA A 2 -10.83 24.77 -63.38
CA ALA A 2 -11.01 23.63 -62.47
C ALA A 2 -9.76 23.26 -61.62
N ASP A 3 -8.55 23.58 -62.08
CA ASP A 3 -7.32 23.19 -61.39
C ASP A 3 -7.03 24.05 -60.15
N ASN A 4 -7.26 25.37 -60.26
CA ASN A 4 -7.13 26.31 -59.14
C ASN A 4 -8.09 26.01 -57.98
N GLN A 5 -9.29 25.48 -58.27
CA GLN A 5 -10.25 25.09 -57.22
C GLN A 5 -9.81 23.84 -56.45
N ARG A 6 -9.20 22.86 -57.15
CA ARG A 6 -8.67 21.63 -56.52
C ARG A 6 -7.42 21.91 -55.69
N GLU A 7 -6.58 22.85 -56.12
CA GLU A 7 -5.43 23.29 -55.32
C GLU A 7 -5.85 24.08 -54.07
N MET A 8 -6.87 24.96 -54.17
CA MET A 8 -7.40 25.68 -53.02
C MET A 8 -8.02 24.73 -51.98
N GLU A 9 -8.78 23.71 -52.39
CA GLU A 9 -9.30 22.69 -51.46
C GLU A 9 -8.20 21.91 -50.73
N ARG A 10 -7.09 21.60 -51.42
CA ARG A 10 -5.94 20.91 -50.80
C ARG A 10 -5.22 21.81 -49.80
N ARG A 11 -5.09 23.11 -50.08
CA ARG A 11 -4.51 24.10 -49.17
C ARG A 11 -5.40 24.32 -47.94
N GLU A 12 -6.71 24.37 -48.10
CA GLU A 12 -7.65 24.49 -46.98
C GLU A 12 -7.63 23.26 -46.06
N LYS A 13 -7.56 22.05 -46.62
CA LYS A 13 -7.46 20.81 -45.82
C LYS A 13 -6.15 20.74 -45.03
N ARG A 14 -5.03 21.21 -45.58
CA ARG A 14 -3.74 21.32 -44.86
C ARG A 14 -3.81 22.37 -43.75
N ALA A 15 -4.33 23.56 -44.05
CA ALA A 15 -4.49 24.64 -43.08
C ALA A 15 -5.44 24.28 -41.91
N ARG A 16 -6.45 23.43 -42.13
CA ARG A 16 -7.32 22.93 -41.06
C ARG A 16 -6.61 21.93 -40.14
N LYS A 17 -5.70 21.09 -40.66
CA LYS A 17 -4.89 20.16 -39.85
C LYS A 17 -3.87 20.92 -39.01
N ASP A 18 -3.21 21.93 -39.58
CA ASP A 18 -2.21 22.73 -38.87
C ASP A 18 -2.81 23.50 -37.69
N ARG A 19 -4.04 24.00 -37.80
CA ARG A 19 -4.76 24.64 -36.68
C ARG A 19 -5.07 23.66 -35.55
N ARG A 20 -5.38 22.40 -35.87
CA ARG A 20 -5.62 21.35 -34.87
C ARG A 20 -4.33 20.98 -34.15
N HIS A 21 -3.24 20.77 -34.88
CA HIS A 21 -1.93 20.50 -34.28
C HIS A 21 -1.44 21.65 -33.39
N LYS A 22 -1.57 22.90 -33.85
CA LYS A 22 -1.25 24.08 -33.03
C LYS A 22 -2.08 24.12 -31.74
N ARG A 23 -3.37 23.79 -31.80
CA ARG A 23 -4.23 23.74 -30.62
C ARG A 23 -3.81 22.63 -29.63
N VAL A 24 -3.47 21.44 -30.13
CA VAL A 24 -2.98 20.33 -29.29
C VAL A 24 -1.66 20.71 -28.61
N ILE A 25 -0.73 21.32 -29.34
CA ILE A 25 0.54 21.80 -28.77
C ILE A 25 0.28 22.85 -27.68
N TRP A 26 -0.64 23.80 -27.91
CA TRP A 26 -1.01 24.78 -26.90
C TRP A 26 -1.65 24.17 -25.67
N ILE A 27 -2.50 23.14 -25.83
CA ILE A 27 -3.09 22.40 -24.71
C ILE A 27 -1.98 21.67 -23.92
N LEU A 28 -1.04 21.01 -24.61
CA LEU A 28 0.09 20.34 -23.97
C LEU A 28 0.94 21.31 -23.15
N ILE A 29 1.26 22.48 -23.71
CA ILE A 29 2.00 23.54 -23.01
C ILE A 29 1.20 24.03 -21.79
N ALA A 30 -0.11 24.25 -21.92
CA ALA A 30 -0.95 24.69 -20.81
C ALA A 30 -0.98 23.67 -19.67
N VAL A 31 -1.03 22.37 -19.97
CA VAL A 31 -0.96 21.30 -18.97
C VAL A 31 0.38 21.30 -18.22
N ILE A 32 1.50 21.46 -18.95
CA ILE A 32 2.83 21.55 -18.34
C ILE A 32 2.93 22.76 -17.41
N VAL A 33 2.43 23.92 -17.83
CA VAL A 33 2.44 25.15 -17.01
C VAL A 33 1.58 24.99 -15.76
N LEU A 34 0.39 24.37 -15.88
CA LEU A 34 -0.48 24.11 -14.74
C LEU A 34 0.20 23.20 -13.70
N ALA A 35 0.89 22.14 -14.16
CA ALA A 35 1.64 21.25 -13.28
C ALA A 35 2.78 21.99 -12.54
N LEU A 36 3.52 22.88 -13.23
CA LEU A 36 4.57 23.70 -12.62
C LEU A 36 4.02 24.63 -11.52
N ILE A 37 2.83 25.21 -11.72
CA ILE A 37 2.17 26.05 -10.72
C ILE A 37 1.78 25.24 -9.50
N ILE A 38 1.17 24.06 -9.68
CA ILE A 38 0.81 23.15 -8.58
C ILE A 38 2.06 22.76 -7.77
N MET A 39 3.16 22.40 -8.44
CA MET A 39 4.42 22.07 -7.76
C MET A 39 4.99 23.25 -6.96
N LYS A 40 4.88 24.48 -7.48
CA LYS A 40 5.33 25.69 -6.76
C LYS A 40 4.43 26.05 -5.57
N VAL A 41 3.12 25.87 -5.69
CA VAL A 41 2.14 26.24 -4.65
C VAL A 41 2.08 25.20 -3.53
N CYS A 42 2.22 23.92 -3.86
CA CYS A 42 2.13 22.83 -2.89
C CYS A 42 3.46 22.51 -2.18
N GLU A 43 4.52 23.31 -2.37
CA GLU A 43 5.88 23.04 -1.83
C GLU A 43 6.36 21.59 -2.07
N ILE A 44 5.86 20.95 -3.14
CA ILE A 44 6.24 19.59 -3.47
C ILE A 44 7.65 19.62 -4.02
N ASN A 45 8.59 19.19 -3.19
CA ASN A 45 9.99 19.09 -3.57
C ASN A 45 10.11 18.00 -4.66
N ILE A 46 10.60 18.35 -5.85
CA ILE A 46 10.72 17.44 -7.01
C ILE A 46 11.46 16.15 -6.63
N ASN A 47 12.36 16.23 -5.66
CA ASN A 47 13.10 15.09 -5.12
C ASN A 47 12.17 14.06 -4.45
N SER A 48 11.17 14.49 -3.67
CA SER A 48 10.24 13.56 -3.01
C SER A 48 9.37 12.80 -4.00
N VAL A 49 8.94 13.43 -5.09
CA VAL A 49 8.19 12.76 -6.16
C VAL A 49 9.10 11.83 -6.94
N LYS A 50 10.33 12.25 -7.21
CA LYS A 50 11.32 11.42 -7.91
C LYS A 50 11.65 10.17 -7.10
N ASP A 51 11.88 10.30 -5.79
CA ASP A 51 12.20 9.17 -4.91
C ASP A 51 11.02 8.18 -4.80
N HIS A 52 9.79 8.66 -4.93
CA HIS A 52 8.59 7.81 -4.87
C HIS A 52 8.31 7.02 -6.17
N PHE A 53 8.93 7.40 -7.29
CA PHE A 53 8.71 6.76 -8.60
C PHE A 53 10.00 6.30 -9.26
N THR A 54 11.13 6.35 -8.55
CA THR A 54 12.45 5.99 -9.07
C THR A 54 13.10 4.99 -8.13
N ASP A 55 13.45 3.82 -8.65
CA ASP A 55 14.15 2.78 -7.90
C ASP A 55 15.59 3.21 -7.54
N ALA A 56 16.26 2.47 -6.65
CA ALA A 56 17.64 2.73 -6.18
C ALA A 56 18.66 2.83 -7.33
N GLU A 57 18.35 2.25 -8.49
CA GLU A 57 19.15 2.31 -9.73
C GLU A 57 18.80 3.49 -10.65
N GLY A 58 17.91 4.39 -10.25
CA GLY A 58 17.57 5.60 -11.02
C GLY A 58 16.54 5.37 -12.14
N LYS A 59 15.88 4.21 -12.18
CA LYS A 59 14.90 3.86 -13.21
C LYS A 59 13.47 4.19 -12.75
N PHE A 60 12.67 4.78 -13.64
CA PHE A 60 11.26 5.09 -13.37
C PHE A 60 10.44 3.80 -13.25
N THR A 61 9.80 3.58 -12.11
CA THR A 61 8.94 2.42 -11.85
C THR A 61 7.54 2.87 -11.44
N LEU A 62 6.52 2.18 -11.96
CA LEU A 62 5.12 2.38 -11.59
C LEU A 62 4.63 1.30 -10.61
N THR A 63 5.51 0.36 -10.30
CA THR A 63 5.30 -0.67 -9.31
C THR A 63 6.01 -0.21 -8.06
N ASP A 64 5.22 0.05 -7.00
CA ASP A 64 5.74 0.04 -5.64
C ASP A 64 6.32 -1.36 -5.45
N GLY A 65 7.65 -1.46 -5.61
CA GLY A 65 8.34 -2.72 -5.48
C GLY A 65 8.02 -3.22 -4.08
N VAL A 66 7.45 -4.41 -3.96
CA VAL A 66 7.23 -5.04 -2.66
C VAL A 66 8.60 -5.37 -2.10
N THR A 67 9.27 -4.35 -1.54
CA THR A 67 10.48 -4.51 -0.76
C THR A 67 10.03 -5.13 0.55
N GLN A 68 10.69 -6.23 0.92
CA GLN A 68 10.37 -7.02 2.11
C GLN A 68 10.36 -6.18 3.40
N ASP A 69 11.04 -5.03 3.38
CA ASP A 69 11.17 -4.08 4.49
C ASP A 69 10.03 -3.05 4.61
N ASN A 70 9.05 -3.03 3.70
CA ASN A 70 7.97 -2.04 3.71
C ASN A 70 6.72 -2.48 4.48
N PHE A 71 6.70 -3.70 5.05
CA PHE A 71 5.61 -4.15 5.90
C PHE A 71 5.90 -3.86 7.37
N PRO A 72 4.93 -3.29 8.11
CA PRO A 72 5.13 -2.90 9.52
C PRO A 72 5.28 -4.11 10.47
N TYR A 73 5.01 -5.32 9.99
CA TYR A 73 5.14 -6.55 10.76
C TYR A 73 5.71 -7.68 9.89
N ASN A 74 6.72 -8.38 10.40
CA ASN A 74 7.36 -9.52 9.73
C ASN A 74 7.01 -10.83 10.45
N ILE A 75 6.56 -11.82 9.68
CA ILE A 75 6.22 -13.15 10.19
C ILE A 75 7.29 -14.13 9.69
N ASP A 76 8.08 -14.67 10.61
CA ASP A 76 9.05 -15.70 10.31
C ASP A 76 8.37 -17.08 10.22
N SER A 77 8.18 -17.58 9.01
CA SER A 77 7.56 -18.89 8.76
C SER A 77 8.43 -20.08 9.18
N SER A 78 9.68 -19.86 9.60
CA SER A 78 10.53 -20.92 10.16
C SER A 78 10.12 -21.29 11.59
N GLN A 79 9.38 -20.42 12.26
CA GLN A 79 8.81 -20.66 13.58
C GLN A 79 7.43 -21.32 13.45
N ASN A 80 7.01 -22.09 14.46
CA ASN A 80 5.64 -22.60 14.56
C ASN A 80 4.70 -21.42 14.86
N VAL A 81 4.25 -20.73 13.82
CA VAL A 81 3.34 -19.59 13.91
C VAL A 81 1.92 -20.02 13.57
N SER A 82 0.95 -19.64 14.39
CA SER A 82 -0.49 -19.82 14.13
C SER A 82 -1.15 -18.47 13.89
N LEU A 83 -2.01 -18.42 12.87
CA LEU A 83 -2.70 -17.19 12.44
C LEU A 83 -4.21 -17.40 12.55
N VAL A 84 -4.90 -16.45 13.19
CA VAL A 84 -6.35 -16.49 13.37
C VAL A 84 -6.97 -15.12 13.16
N ASN A 85 -8.26 -15.09 12.84
CA ASN A 85 -9.03 -13.86 12.81
C ASN A 85 -9.78 -13.70 14.14
N ILE A 86 -9.57 -12.58 14.83
CA ILE A 86 -10.27 -12.25 16.09
C ILE A 86 -10.92 -10.90 15.87
N ASN A 87 -12.25 -10.83 15.91
CA ASN A 87 -12.98 -9.57 15.75
C ASN A 87 -12.51 -8.71 14.54
N ASN A 88 -12.29 -9.33 13.39
CA ASN A 88 -11.84 -8.64 12.18
C ASN A 88 -10.43 -8.02 12.28
N GLN A 89 -9.62 -8.53 13.21
CA GLN A 89 -8.19 -8.27 13.41
C GLN A 89 -7.39 -9.55 13.23
N LEU A 90 -6.07 -9.44 13.03
CA LEU A 90 -5.20 -10.58 12.81
C LEU A 90 -4.48 -10.96 14.12
N GLY A 91 -4.82 -12.11 14.68
CA GLY A 91 -4.10 -12.71 15.80
C GLY A 91 -2.96 -13.60 15.32
N ILE A 92 -1.79 -13.43 15.90
CA ILE A 92 -0.55 -14.12 15.57
C ILE A 92 -0.02 -14.75 16.85
N LEU A 93 0.03 -16.08 16.89
CA LEU A 93 0.68 -16.83 17.97
C LEU A 93 2.02 -17.35 17.49
N THR A 94 3.07 -17.00 18.22
CA THR A 94 4.44 -17.50 18.07
C THR A 94 4.82 -18.34 19.30
N PRO A 95 5.95 -19.06 19.29
CA PRO A 95 6.38 -19.85 20.46
C PRO A 95 6.59 -19.02 21.74
N SER A 96 6.85 -17.71 21.63
CA SER A 96 7.15 -16.83 22.77
C SER A 96 6.11 -15.74 23.00
N SER A 97 5.18 -15.51 22.09
CA SER A 97 4.25 -14.39 22.20
C SER A 97 2.98 -14.56 21.39
N PHE A 98 1.92 -13.91 21.85
CA PHE A 98 0.68 -13.69 21.14
C PHE A 98 0.52 -12.20 20.82
N THR A 99 0.28 -11.85 19.56
CA THR A 99 0.15 -10.48 19.07
C THR A 99 -1.16 -10.33 18.30
N VAL A 100 -1.89 -9.23 18.52
CA VAL A 100 -3.07 -8.86 17.73
C VAL A 100 -2.75 -7.60 16.92
N LEU A 101 -2.87 -7.70 15.59
CA LEU A 101 -2.64 -6.61 14.65
C LEU A 101 -3.96 -6.05 14.13
N ASN A 102 -4.03 -4.72 14.03
CA ASN A 102 -5.13 -4.05 13.34
C ASN A 102 -5.09 -4.36 11.83
N SER A 103 -6.22 -4.75 11.24
CA SER A 103 -6.29 -5.08 9.81
C SER A 103 -6.15 -3.91 8.84
N LYS A 104 -6.20 -2.65 9.31
CA LYS A 104 -6.04 -1.46 8.47
C LYS A 104 -4.58 -1.11 8.23
N ASP A 105 -3.82 -1.03 9.33
CA ASP A 105 -2.47 -0.46 9.33
C ASP A 105 -1.40 -1.45 9.81
N ALA A 106 -1.79 -2.69 10.16
CA ALA A 106 -0.93 -3.75 10.68
C ALA A 106 -0.07 -3.33 11.90
N VAL A 107 -0.53 -2.32 12.63
CA VAL A 107 0.01 -1.91 13.94
C VAL A 107 -0.45 -2.90 15.00
N SER A 108 0.44 -3.26 15.93
CA SER A 108 0.09 -4.09 17.09
C SER A 108 -0.80 -3.32 18.05
N GLU A 109 -2.02 -3.81 18.25
CA GLU A 109 -2.93 -3.29 19.28
C GLU A 109 -2.66 -3.93 20.63
N TYR A 110 -2.30 -5.21 20.62
CA TYR A 110 -2.07 -5.98 21.82
C TYR A 110 -0.92 -6.96 21.61
N VAL A 111 -0.07 -7.07 22.62
CA VAL A 111 1.04 -8.02 22.67
C VAL A 111 1.10 -8.62 24.06
N PHE A 112 1.22 -9.94 24.12
CA PHE A 112 1.41 -10.72 25.33
C PHE A 112 2.58 -11.69 25.11
N GLU A 113 3.60 -11.61 25.97
CA GLU A 113 4.72 -12.56 25.97
C GLU A 113 4.44 -13.71 26.95
N HIS A 114 4.74 -14.94 26.53
CA HIS A 114 4.52 -16.14 27.33
C HIS A 114 5.70 -17.11 27.30
N GLY A 115 5.85 -17.88 28.38
CA GLY A 115 6.84 -18.96 28.49
C GLY A 115 6.30 -20.35 28.14
N TYR A 116 5.20 -20.43 27.38
CA TYR A 116 4.53 -21.70 27.06
C TYR A 116 5.41 -22.59 26.19
N SER A 117 5.43 -23.89 26.49
CA SER A 117 6.28 -24.85 25.78
C SER A 117 5.62 -25.34 24.48
N ASN A 118 4.29 -25.49 24.48
CA ASN A 118 3.50 -25.88 23.32
C ASN A 118 2.21 -25.05 23.27
N PRO A 119 2.29 -23.76 22.90
CA PRO A 119 1.15 -22.86 22.91
C PRO A 119 0.15 -23.26 21.82
N VAL A 120 -1.14 -23.25 22.18
CA VAL A 120 -2.27 -23.46 21.27
C VAL A 120 -3.23 -22.29 21.38
N LEU A 121 -3.73 -21.84 20.23
CA LEU A 121 -4.67 -20.74 20.11
C LEU A 121 -6.00 -21.24 19.55
N GLU A 122 -7.06 -21.00 20.31
CA GLU A 122 -8.44 -21.22 19.90
C GLU A 122 -9.20 -19.90 19.92
N THR A 123 -10.14 -19.71 18.99
CA THR A 123 -10.89 -18.45 18.88
C THR A 123 -12.39 -18.69 18.80
N ALA A 124 -13.14 -17.81 19.46
CA ALA A 124 -14.61 -17.82 19.44
C ALA A 124 -15.14 -16.38 19.45
N GLY A 125 -15.51 -15.88 18.28
CA GLY A 125 -16.03 -14.52 18.11
C GLY A 125 -15.00 -13.45 18.45
N ILE A 126 -15.17 -12.81 19.62
CA ILE A 126 -14.28 -11.75 20.12
C ILE A 126 -13.22 -12.27 21.10
N TYR A 127 -13.29 -13.54 21.46
CA TYR A 127 -12.40 -14.17 22.44
C TYR A 127 -11.33 -14.99 21.77
N SER A 128 -10.14 -14.94 22.34
CA SER A 128 -9.00 -15.79 22.04
C SER A 128 -8.53 -16.49 23.31
N LEU A 129 -8.45 -17.81 23.26
CA LEU A 129 -7.91 -18.64 24.33
C LEU A 129 -6.52 -19.12 23.92
N VAL A 130 -5.50 -18.72 24.67
CA VAL A 130 -4.14 -19.24 24.52
C VAL A 130 -3.86 -20.16 25.68
N TYR A 131 -3.41 -21.38 25.43
CA TYR A 131 -3.08 -22.33 26.48
C TYR A 131 -1.89 -23.20 26.11
N ASP A 132 -1.17 -23.72 27.11
CA ASP A 132 -0.02 -24.59 26.91
C ASP A 132 -0.45 -26.06 26.94
N GLN A 133 -0.33 -26.76 25.80
CA GLN A 133 -0.62 -28.18 25.70
C GLN A 133 0.38 -29.00 26.54
N GLY A 134 -0.03 -29.35 27.75
CA GLY A 134 0.76 -30.14 28.70
C GLY A 134 1.02 -29.45 30.04
N ALA A 135 0.69 -28.15 30.15
CA ALA A 135 0.74 -27.42 31.42
C ALA A 135 -0.68 -27.00 31.88
N LYS A 136 -0.76 -26.35 33.04
CA LYS A 136 -2.02 -25.82 33.61
C LYS A 136 -2.24 -24.32 33.32
N ALA A 137 -1.38 -23.72 32.50
CA ALA A 137 -1.47 -22.31 32.17
C ALA A 137 -2.39 -22.11 30.95
N TYR A 138 -3.40 -21.26 31.11
CA TYR A 138 -4.29 -20.82 30.05
C TYR A 138 -4.64 -19.37 30.31
N ARG A 139 -4.86 -18.62 29.23
CA ARG A 139 -5.20 -17.21 29.28
C ARG A 139 -6.30 -16.93 28.29
N LEU A 140 -7.33 -16.22 28.74
CA LEU A 140 -8.44 -15.78 27.90
C LEU A 140 -8.29 -14.29 27.63
N ASP A 141 -8.08 -13.96 26.37
CA ASP A 141 -7.91 -12.60 25.89
C ASP A 141 -9.06 -12.18 24.96
N THR A 142 -9.21 -10.87 24.80
CA THR A 142 -9.96 -10.23 23.72
C THR A 142 -9.01 -9.38 22.89
N ALA A 143 -9.49 -8.83 21.78
CA ALA A 143 -8.77 -7.82 21.00
C ALA A 143 -8.19 -6.66 21.84
N GLY A 144 -8.86 -6.28 22.94
CA GLY A 144 -8.46 -5.18 23.81
C GLY A 144 -7.62 -5.59 25.04
N GLY A 145 -7.29 -6.88 25.19
CA GLY A 145 -6.48 -7.39 26.30
C GLY A 145 -7.15 -8.50 27.10
N ALA A 146 -6.51 -8.84 28.22
CA ALA A 146 -6.84 -10.02 29.01
C ALA A 146 -8.12 -9.90 29.81
N VAL A 147 -8.93 -10.95 29.73
CA VAL A 147 -10.14 -11.14 30.52
C VAL A 147 -9.84 -12.02 31.74
N TYR A 148 -8.97 -13.02 31.58
CA TYR A 148 -8.60 -13.97 32.63
C TYR A 148 -7.18 -14.54 32.40
N ASP A 149 -6.41 -14.70 33.47
CA ASP A 149 -5.03 -15.22 33.52
C ASP A 149 -4.84 -16.11 34.77
#